data_AF-A0A954AL74-F1
#
_entry.id   AF-A0A954AL74-F1
#
_cell.length_a   1.000
_cell.length_b   1.000
_cell.length_c   1.000
_cell.angle_alpha   90.00
_cell.angle_beta   90.00
_cell.angle_gamma   90.00
#
_symmetry.space_group_name_H-M   'P 1'
#
loop_
_entity.id
_entity.type
_entity.pdbx_description
1 polymer ?
#
loop_
_entity_poly.entity_id
_entity_poly.type
_entity_poly.pdbx_seq_one_letter_code
_entity_poly.pdbx_strand_id
1 'polypeptide(L)'
;MTNVTRSEDETHSMHHSERQHGNKSVDDRRRDERLPLEGKITVRMPAQEFAGPSENLSRDGVYFTAGQNLTVEVVLPNGQTRSGQIMRIGAVRDGEFGIAVRFDEPLNSDELPS
;
A
#
# COMPACT_ATOMS: atom_id res chain seq x y z
N MET A 1 0.42 62.49 34.01
CA MET A 1 1.14 61.20 34.06
C MET A 1 0.12 60.09 34.03
N THR A 2 0.12 59.33 32.94
CA THR A 2 -0.30 57.92 32.74
C THR A 2 -1.75 57.49 33.02
N ASN A 3 -2.44 57.13 31.92
CA ASN A 3 -3.70 56.39 31.79
C ASN A 3 -3.67 55.00 32.44
N VAL A 4 -4.83 54.46 32.84
CA VAL A 4 -5.27 53.11 32.41
C VAL A 4 -6.80 53.09 32.28
N THR A 5 -7.26 52.54 31.17
CA THR A 5 -8.64 52.44 30.69
C THR A 5 -9.04 50.95 30.64
N ARG A 6 -10.29 50.63 31.00
CA ARG A 6 -11.10 49.45 30.56
C ARG A 6 -10.55 48.05 30.90
N SER A 7 -11.31 46.96 30.89
CA SER A 7 -12.74 46.62 30.79
C SER A 7 -12.79 45.11 31.04
N GLU A 8 -13.85 44.66 31.70
CA GLU A 8 -14.62 43.43 31.42
C GLU A 8 -13.85 42.10 31.33
N ASP A 9 -13.91 41.39 32.45
CA ASP A 9 -13.68 39.96 32.61
C ASP A 9 -14.96 39.23 32.15
N GLU A 10 -14.97 38.67 30.93
CA GLU A 10 -15.96 37.69 30.50
C GLU A 10 -15.26 36.45 29.94
N THR A 11 -15.51 35.37 30.65
CA THR A 11 -15.32 33.95 30.34
C THR A 11 -15.44 33.59 28.86
N HIS A 12 -14.45 32.85 28.33
CA HIS A 12 -14.70 31.88 27.26
C HIS A 12 -13.82 30.63 27.43
N SER A 13 -14.53 29.57 27.80
CA SER A 13 -14.14 28.17 27.70
C SER A 13 -13.61 27.87 26.29
N MET A 14 -12.34 27.48 26.18
CA MET A 14 -11.84 26.79 24.99
C MET A 14 -11.36 25.42 25.39
N HIS A 15 -12.30 24.48 25.24
CA HIS A 15 -12.08 23.07 25.03
C HIS A 15 -10.79 22.80 24.24
N HIS A 16 -9.83 22.16 24.90
CA HIS A 16 -8.75 21.46 24.22
C HIS A 16 -9.40 20.33 23.42
N SER A 17 -9.69 20.62 22.15
CA SER A 17 -10.24 19.66 21.21
C SER A 17 -9.15 18.62 20.94
N GLU A 18 -9.31 17.45 21.55
CA GLU A 18 -8.60 16.23 21.20
C GLU A 18 -8.67 16.06 19.68
N ARG A 19 -7.52 16.24 19.02
CA ARG A 19 -7.36 15.82 17.64
C ARG A 19 -7.39 14.30 17.62
N GLN A 20 -8.59 13.74 17.51
CA GLN A 20 -8.80 12.37 17.05
C GLN A 20 -8.26 12.28 15.62
N HIS A 21 -6.97 11.97 15.49
CA HIS A 21 -6.45 11.31 14.31
C HIS A 21 -7.11 9.93 14.29
N GLY A 22 -8.24 9.83 13.58
CA GLY A 22 -8.87 8.58 13.22
C GLY A 22 -7.85 7.74 12.46
N ASN A 23 -7.15 6.87 13.17
CA ASN A 23 -6.36 5.80 12.61
C ASN A 23 -7.34 4.81 11.98
N LYS A 24 -7.91 5.17 10.82
CA LYS A 24 -8.64 4.22 9.98
C LYS A 24 -7.64 3.14 9.62
N SER A 25 -7.75 2.04 10.35
CA SER A 25 -6.99 0.82 10.15
C SER A 25 -6.90 0.51 8.65
N VAL A 26 -5.73 0.05 8.21
CA VAL A 26 -5.47 -0.39 6.83
C VAL A 26 -6.50 -1.45 6.36
N ASP A 27 -7.21 -2.06 7.31
CA ASP A 27 -8.32 -2.99 7.09
C ASP A 27 -9.55 -2.33 6.42
N ASP A 28 -9.88 -1.08 6.76
CA ASP A 28 -11.13 -0.38 6.34
C ASP A 28 -11.11 0.13 4.88
N ARG A 29 -10.06 -0.23 4.10
CA ARG A 29 -9.92 0.17 2.68
C ARG A 29 -9.99 -1.01 1.72
N ARG A 30 -10.29 -2.21 2.21
CA ARG A 30 -10.39 -3.41 1.37
C ARG A 30 -11.77 -3.43 0.74
N ARG A 31 -11.81 -3.53 -0.59
CA ARG A 31 -13.07 -3.60 -1.34
C ARG A 31 -13.70 -5.00 -1.26
N ASP A 32 -12.88 -6.03 -1.05
CA ASP A 32 -13.29 -7.44 -1.08
C ASP A 32 -12.63 -8.25 0.06
N GLU A 33 -13.30 -9.35 0.43
CA GLU A 33 -12.87 -10.33 1.42
C GLU A 33 -11.67 -11.14 0.90
N ARG A 34 -10.71 -11.44 1.79
CA ARG A 34 -9.54 -12.28 1.46
C ARG A 34 -9.77 -13.69 1.97
N LEU A 35 -9.80 -14.65 1.05
CA LEU A 35 -9.85 -16.06 1.42
C LEU A 35 -8.43 -16.57 1.74
N PRO A 36 -8.27 -17.38 2.80
CA PRO A 36 -7.02 -18.10 3.03
C PRO A 36 -6.78 -19.08 1.87
N LEU A 37 -5.56 -19.11 1.33
CA LEU A 37 -5.15 -20.05 0.29
C LEU A 37 -4.05 -20.96 0.82
N GLU A 38 -4.31 -22.27 0.87
CA GLU A 38 -3.28 -23.29 1.06
C GLU A 38 -2.77 -23.74 -0.31
N GLY A 39 -1.54 -23.37 -0.66
CA GLY A 39 -0.93 -23.77 -1.93
C GLY A 39 0.27 -22.93 -2.32
N LYS A 40 1.04 -23.42 -3.31
CA LYS A 40 2.19 -22.69 -3.87
C LYS A 40 1.75 -21.85 -5.05
N ILE A 41 1.89 -20.53 -4.96
CA ILE A 41 1.80 -19.62 -6.10
C ILE A 41 3.19 -19.41 -6.69
N THR A 42 3.30 -19.45 -8.02
CA THR A 42 4.50 -19.01 -8.74
C THR A 42 4.19 -17.73 -9.50
N VAL A 43 4.94 -16.67 -9.21
CA VAL A 43 4.90 -15.41 -9.96
C VAL A 43 6.10 -15.36 -10.90
N ARG A 44 5.86 -15.11 -12.18
CA ARG A 44 6.91 -14.93 -13.20
C ARG A 44 6.92 -13.47 -13.65
N MET A 45 8.10 -12.86 -13.59
CA MET A 45 8.37 -11.56 -14.22
C MET A 45 9.10 -11.82 -15.54
N PRO A 46 8.51 -11.49 -16.70
CA PRO A 46 9.27 -11.42 -17.94
C PRO A 46 10.43 -10.43 -17.77
N ALA A 47 11.55 -10.63 -18.47
CA ALA A 47 12.67 -9.70 -18.40
C ALA A 47 12.19 -8.28 -18.78
N GLN A 48 12.10 -7.40 -17.78
CA GLN A 48 11.64 -6.03 -17.93
C GLN A 48 12.77 -5.08 -17.53
N GLU A 49 13.01 -4.09 -18.38
CA GLU A 49 13.90 -2.98 -18.10
C GLU A 49 13.08 -1.81 -17.54
N PHE A 50 13.49 -1.31 -16.38
CA PHE A 50 12.84 -0.17 -15.74
C PHE A 50 13.76 1.04 -15.86
N ALA A 51 13.33 2.01 -16.66
CA ALA A 51 13.96 3.31 -16.77
C ALA A 51 13.11 4.39 -16.10
N GLY A 52 13.76 5.30 -15.39
CA GLY A 52 13.11 6.48 -14.85
C GLY A 52 14.05 7.33 -13.98
N PRO A 53 13.58 8.50 -13.52
CA PRO A 53 14.41 9.41 -12.76
C PRO A 53 14.73 8.86 -11.37
N SER A 54 15.99 9.02 -10.96
CA SER A 54 16.48 8.73 -9.61
C SER A 54 16.80 10.04 -8.90
N GLU A 55 16.35 10.17 -7.66
CA GLU A 55 16.68 11.33 -6.82
C GLU A 55 17.95 11.08 -5.99
N ASN A 56 18.37 9.82 -5.84
CA ASN A 56 19.40 9.43 -4.89
C ASN A 56 20.00 8.05 -5.21
N LEU A 57 21.33 8.02 -5.15
CA LEU A 57 22.19 6.85 -5.28
C LEU A 57 23.24 6.90 -4.17
N SER A 58 23.43 5.78 -3.48
CA SER A 58 24.45 5.61 -2.44
C SER A 58 25.29 4.35 -2.71
N ARG A 59 26.23 4.04 -1.81
CA ARG A 59 26.97 2.76 -1.87
C ARG A 59 26.07 1.55 -1.59
N ASP A 60 24.98 1.77 -0.88
CA ASP A 60 24.12 0.70 -0.37
C ASP A 60 22.85 0.51 -1.21
N GLY A 61 22.56 1.43 -2.14
CA GLY A 61 21.42 1.27 -3.03
C GLY A 61 21.04 2.51 -3.82
N VAL A 62 19.98 2.37 -4.61
CA VAL A 62 19.39 3.41 -5.45
C VAL A 62 17.88 3.47 -5.22
N TYR A 63 17.35 4.70 -5.16
CA TYR A 63 15.92 4.93 -5.23
C TYR A 63 15.60 5.63 -6.55
N PHE A 64 14.65 5.09 -7.30
CA PHE A 64 14.17 5.70 -8.53
C PHE A 64 12.68 5.42 -8.70
N THR A 65 12.03 6.26 -9.49
CA THR A 65 10.64 6.05 -9.90
C THR A 65 10.62 5.51 -11.32
N ALA A 66 9.82 4.48 -11.57
CA ALA A 66 9.59 3.95 -12.91
C ALA A 66 8.16 4.32 -13.34
N GLY A 67 8.00 4.81 -14.57
CA GLY A 67 6.68 5.16 -15.13
C GLY A 67 5.87 3.95 -15.62
N GLN A 68 6.41 2.73 -15.46
CA GLN A 68 5.86 1.50 -16.03
C GLN A 68 5.34 0.60 -14.91
N ASN A 69 4.18 -0.03 -15.12
CA ASN A 69 3.66 -1.05 -14.21
C ASN A 69 4.46 -2.34 -14.39
N LEU A 70 4.88 -2.94 -13.26
CA LEU A 70 5.52 -4.25 -13.21
C LEU A 70 4.49 -5.33 -13.58
N THR A 71 4.51 -5.81 -14.83
CA THR A 71 3.58 -6.85 -15.31
C THR A 71 4.10 -8.24 -14.96
N VAL A 72 3.21 -9.12 -14.51
CA VAL A 72 3.52 -10.48 -14.08
C VAL A 72 2.52 -11.51 -14.59
N GLU A 73 2.98 -12.75 -14.71
CA GLU A 73 2.12 -13.93 -14.84
C GLU A 73 2.06 -14.67 -13.50
N VAL A 74 0.86 -14.95 -13.03
CA VAL A 74 0.59 -15.72 -11.81
C VAL A 74 0.04 -17.08 -12.20
N VAL A 75 0.73 -18.14 -11.80
CA VAL A 75 0.23 -19.51 -11.94
C VAL A 75 -0.55 -19.88 -10.68
N LEU A 76 -1.85 -20.12 -10.85
CA LEU A 76 -2.77 -20.52 -9.79
C LEU A 76 -2.62 -22.01 -9.46
N PRO A 77 -3.07 -22.47 -8.28
CA PRO A 77 -3.00 -23.88 -7.89
C PRO A 77 -3.69 -24.85 -8.85
N ASN A 78 -4.75 -24.40 -9.54
CA ASN A 78 -5.46 -25.18 -10.55
C ASN A 78 -4.73 -25.25 -11.91
N GLY A 79 -3.53 -24.66 -12.01
CA GLY A 79 -2.70 -24.63 -13.22
C GLY A 79 -3.06 -23.52 -14.22
N GLN A 80 -4.13 -22.76 -13.98
CA GLN A 80 -4.45 -21.60 -14.81
C GLN A 80 -3.43 -20.48 -14.60
N THR A 81 -3.22 -19.68 -15.65
CA THR A 81 -2.34 -18.51 -15.60
C THR A 81 -3.17 -17.23 -15.71
N ARG A 82 -2.78 -16.21 -14.94
CA ARG A 82 -3.40 -14.89 -14.94
C ARG A 82 -2.34 -13.80 -15.08
N SER A 83 -2.61 -12.84 -15.96
CA SER A 83 -1.83 -11.62 -16.04
C SER A 83 -2.23 -10.65 -14.94
N GLY A 84 -1.27 -9.88 -14.45
CA GLY A 84 -1.52 -8.84 -13.48
C GLY A 84 -0.34 -7.90 -13.31
N GLN A 85 -0.48 -7.01 -12.33
CA GLN A 85 0.49 -5.97 -12.01
C GLN A 85 0.92 -6.06 -10.55
N ILE A 86 2.21 -5.97 -10.29
CA ILE A 86 2.73 -5.83 -8.93
C ILE A 86 2.32 -4.45 -8.41
N MET A 87 1.56 -4.45 -7.32
CA MET A 87 1.13 -3.24 -6.62
C MET A 87 2.10 -2.86 -5.50
N ARG A 88 2.78 -3.86 -4.91
CA ARG A 88 3.71 -3.68 -3.80
C ARG A 88 4.65 -4.87 -3.67
N ILE A 89 5.92 -4.58 -3.39
CA ILE A 89 6.91 -5.54 -2.89
C ILE A 89 7.42 -4.99 -1.55
N GLY A 90 7.58 -5.84 -0.54
CA GLY A 90 8.16 -5.40 0.72
C GLY A 90 8.65 -6.56 1.57
N ALA A 91 9.66 -6.32 2.40
CA ALA A 91 10.13 -7.30 3.36
C ALA A 91 9.05 -7.56 4.43
N VAL A 92 8.88 -8.83 4.81
CA VAL A 92 7.92 -9.27 5.84
C VAL A 92 8.66 -9.74 7.09
N ARG A 93 9.74 -10.52 6.89
CA ARG A 93 10.70 -10.94 7.91
C ARG A 93 12.07 -11.17 7.27
N ASP A 94 13.10 -11.47 8.06
CA ASP A 94 14.46 -11.64 7.56
C ASP A 94 14.53 -12.66 6.41
N GLY A 95 14.89 -12.15 5.22
CA GLY A 95 15.01 -12.94 4.00
C GLY A 95 13.70 -13.20 3.23
N GLU A 96 12.55 -12.73 3.71
CA GLU A 96 11.25 -12.93 3.07
C GLU A 96 10.62 -11.64 2.56
N PHE A 97 10.15 -11.69 1.32
CA PHE A 97 9.41 -10.61 0.68
C PHE A 97 7.95 -11.02 0.44
N GLY A 98 7.03 -10.13 0.78
CA GLY A 98 5.64 -10.18 0.35
C GLY A 98 5.49 -9.45 -0.99
N ILE A 99 4.77 -10.06 -1.91
CA ILE A 99 4.45 -9.49 -3.22
C ILE A 99 2.93 -9.42 -3.35
N ALA A 100 2.39 -8.21 -3.53
CA ALA A 100 0.98 -7.99 -3.80
C ALA A 100 0.76 -7.81 -5.29
N VAL A 101 -0.08 -8.65 -5.89
CA VAL A 101 -0.45 -8.59 -7.31
C VAL A 101 -1.91 -8.20 -7.43
N ARG A 102 -2.21 -7.32 -8.38
CA ARG A 102 -3.58 -7.06 -8.86
C ARG A 102 -3.72 -7.70 -10.23
N PHE A 103 -4.69 -8.61 -10.39
CA PHE A 103 -4.98 -9.19 -11.70
C PHE A 103 -5.55 -8.15 -12.66
N ASP A 104 -5.26 -8.30 -13.95
CA ASP A 104 -5.82 -7.46 -15.00
C ASP A 104 -7.34 -7.70 -15.15
N GLU A 105 -7.76 -8.96 -14.96
CA GLU A 105 -9.16 -9.39 -14.85
C GLU A 105 -9.41 -10.03 -13.47
N PRO A 106 -10.50 -9.67 -12.77
CA PRO A 106 -10.86 -10.32 -11.51
C PRO A 106 -11.00 -11.84 -11.65
N LEU A 107 -10.61 -12.58 -10.61
CA LEU A 107 -10.89 -14.02 -10.56
C LEU A 107 -12.38 -14.27 -10.42
N ASN A 108 -12.87 -15.30 -11.10
CA ASN A 108 -14.21 -15.80 -10.85
C ASN A 108 -14.24 -16.60 -9.54
N SER A 109 -15.42 -16.70 -8.92
CA SER A 109 -15.57 -17.36 -7.61
C SER A 109 -15.21 -18.86 -7.63
N ASP A 110 -15.37 -19.53 -8.78
CA ASP A 110 -15.01 -20.93 -9.01
C ASP A 110 -13.49 -21.15 -9.19
N GLU A 111 -12.73 -20.07 -9.35
CA GLU A 111 -11.26 -20.10 -9.48
C GLU A 111 -10.56 -19.83 -8.14
N LEU A 112 -11.33 -19.42 -7.13
CA LEU A 112 -10.84 -19.28 -5.77
C LEU A 112 -10.75 -20.67 -5.11
N PRO A 113 -9.71 -20.93 -4.32
CA PRO A 113 -9.69 -22.11 -3.46
C PRO A 113 -10.92 -22.10 -2.55
N SER A 114 -11.62 -23.23 -2.49
CA SER A 114 -12.74 -23.48 -1.59
C SER A 114 -12.30 -23.66 -0.15
#